data_AF-Q0D9Z3-F1
#
_entry.id   AF-Q0D9Z3-F1
#
_cell.length_a   1.000
_cell.length_b   1.000
_cell.length_c   1.000
_cell.angle_alpha   90.00
_cell.angle_beta   90.00
_cell.angle_gamma   90.00
#
_symmetry.space_group_name_H-M   'P 1'
#
loop_
_entity.id
_entity.type
_entity.pdbx_description
1 polymer ?
#
loop_
_entity_poly.entity_id
_entity_poly.type
_entity_poly.pdbx_seq_one_letter_code
_entity_poly.pdbx_strand_id
1 'polypeptide(L)'
;MNPKIGDFGSAVTLVSDVAEERTKRVVGTSGYIAPEYASQGLYSLKTDVFSFGVVVLETISGRKNFIMEKQRDIVGYLVRDAWHMWKDGRLQELVDPALCDGYESTVIMRCTQVALLCAQEDPADRPTMTDVTAMLDSESIMLSDPKEPTELTHGGAPVLTGHRHILVTQARR
;
A
#
# COMPACT_ATOMS: atom_id res chain seq x y z
N MET A 1 22.14 -0.52 -9.94
CA MET A 1 21.15 0.03 -10.89
C MET A 1 20.65 1.35 -10.32
N ASN A 2 20.36 2.37 -11.14
CA ASN A 2 19.78 3.63 -10.67
C ASN A 2 18.30 3.68 -11.10
N PRO A 3 17.33 3.54 -10.17
CA PRO A 3 15.92 3.52 -10.52
C PRO A 3 15.47 4.88 -11.06
N LYS A 4 14.47 4.87 -11.96
CA LYS A 4 13.85 6.06 -12.54
C LYS A 4 12.34 5.91 -12.51
N ILE A 5 11.64 6.97 -12.11
CA ILE A 5 10.17 7.04 -12.13
C ILE A 5 9.72 7.51 -13.52
N GLY A 6 8.66 6.92 -14.04
CA GLY A 6 8.09 7.23 -15.35
C GLY A 6 6.57 7.07 -15.36
N ASP A 7 5.98 7.18 -16.55
CA ASP A 7 4.52 7.12 -16.78
C ASP A 7 3.68 8.15 -15.99
N PHE A 8 3.87 9.41 -16.34
CA PHE A 8 3.12 10.53 -15.77
C PHE A 8 1.75 10.75 -16.47
N GLY A 9 1.23 9.78 -17.22
CA GLY A 9 -0.02 9.93 -18.00
C GLY A 9 -1.27 10.15 -17.14
N SER A 10 -1.20 9.78 -15.85
CA SER A 10 -2.25 10.00 -14.85
C SER A 10 -1.84 10.99 -13.75
N ALA A 11 -0.67 11.63 -13.86
CA ALA A 11 -0.19 12.57 -12.85
C ALA A 11 -1.06 13.84 -12.84
N VAL A 12 -1.32 14.35 -11.63
CA VAL A 12 -2.08 15.58 -11.41
C VAL A 12 -1.23 16.54 -10.58
N THR A 13 -1.19 17.81 -11.00
CA THR A 13 -0.54 18.86 -10.22
C THR A 13 -1.48 19.32 -9.10
N LEU A 14 -1.02 19.21 -7.86
CA LEU A 14 -1.72 19.75 -6.69
C LEU A 14 -1.34 21.21 -6.46
N VAL A 15 -2.27 22.00 -5.91
CA VAL A 15 -2.00 23.40 -5.56
C VAL A 15 -1.11 23.53 -4.32
N SER A 16 -1.06 22.51 -3.47
CA SER A 16 -0.15 22.42 -2.31
C SER A 16 0.08 20.99 -1.86
N ASP A 17 1.19 20.74 -1.16
CA ASP A 17 1.56 19.40 -0.64
C ASP A 17 0.61 18.86 0.43
N VAL A 18 -0.17 19.74 1.05
CA VAL A 18 -1.22 19.38 2.04
C VAL A 18 -2.60 19.27 1.40
N ALA A 19 -2.73 19.48 0.09
CA ALA A 19 -4.02 19.43 -0.57
C ALA A 19 -4.49 17.98 -0.72
N GLU A 20 -5.65 17.70 -0.14
CA GLU A 20 -6.53 16.62 -0.57
C GLU A 20 -7.50 17.18 -1.59
N GLU A 21 -7.59 16.54 -2.75
CA GLU A 21 -8.52 16.89 -3.81
C GLU A 21 -9.42 15.71 -4.16
N ARG A 22 -10.53 16.00 -4.85
CA ARG A 22 -11.55 14.99 -5.17
C ARG A 22 -11.84 14.95 -6.67
N THR A 23 -11.85 13.75 -7.23
CA THR A 23 -12.26 13.49 -8.61
C THR A 23 -13.46 12.56 -8.70
N LYS A 24 -14.22 12.66 -9.80
CA LYS A 24 -15.29 11.72 -10.14
C LYS A 24 -14.77 10.46 -10.86
N ARG A 25 -13.54 10.51 -11.40
CA ARG A 25 -12.95 9.43 -12.18
C ARG A 25 -11.69 8.93 -11.48
N VAL A 26 -11.76 7.72 -10.96
CA VAL A 26 -10.60 6.98 -10.45
C VAL A 26 -9.86 6.36 -11.62
N VAL A 27 -8.55 6.61 -11.71
CA VAL A 27 -7.66 6.04 -12.73
C VAL A 27 -6.42 5.53 -12.01
N GLY A 28 -6.00 4.30 -12.31
CA GLY A 28 -4.80 3.71 -11.72
C GLY A 28 -4.77 2.21 -11.92
N THR A 29 -3.72 1.59 -11.39
CA THR A 29 -3.53 0.14 -11.46
C THR A 29 -4.11 -0.50 -10.19
N SER A 30 -5.05 -1.44 -10.35
CA SER A 30 -5.62 -2.19 -9.22
C SER A 30 -4.51 -2.87 -8.41
N GLY A 31 -4.64 -2.86 -7.08
CA GLY A 31 -3.60 -3.32 -6.15
C GLY A 31 -2.63 -2.23 -5.68
N TYR A 32 -2.55 -1.09 -6.38
CA TYR A 32 -1.74 0.08 -5.99
C TYR A 32 -2.60 1.29 -5.61
N ILE A 33 -3.86 1.33 -6.04
CA ILE A 33 -4.78 2.42 -5.72
C ILE A 33 -5.10 2.42 -4.22
N ALA A 34 -4.85 3.54 -3.55
CA ALA A 34 -5.15 3.73 -2.13
C ALA A 34 -6.67 3.63 -1.84
N PRO A 35 -7.08 3.10 -0.66
CA PRO A 35 -8.49 2.86 -0.34
C PRO A 35 -9.41 4.09 -0.47
N GLU A 36 -8.95 5.25 -0.01
CA GLU A 36 -9.69 6.52 -0.08
C GLU A 36 -9.83 7.02 -1.52
N TYR A 37 -8.85 6.73 -2.38
CA TYR A 37 -8.94 7.07 -3.79
C TYR A 37 -9.93 6.16 -4.50
N ALA A 38 -9.86 4.85 -4.27
CA ALA A 38 -10.77 3.87 -4.85
C ALA A 38 -12.23 4.10 -4.47
N SER A 39 -12.49 4.40 -3.19
CA SER A 39 -13.85 4.48 -2.64
C SER A 39 -14.49 5.85 -2.77
N GLN A 40 -13.73 6.94 -2.64
CA GLN A 40 -14.26 8.30 -2.55
C GLN A 40 -13.77 9.24 -3.65
N GLY A 41 -12.77 8.80 -4.43
CA GLY A 41 -12.10 9.62 -5.43
C GLY A 41 -11.18 10.68 -4.82
N LEU A 42 -10.76 10.50 -3.56
CA LEU A 42 -9.83 11.41 -2.87
C LEU A 42 -8.39 11.09 -3.25
N TYR A 43 -7.65 12.09 -3.70
CA TYR A 43 -6.22 11.96 -4.04
C TYR A 43 -5.41 13.04 -3.34
N SER A 44 -4.19 12.69 -2.98
CA SER A 44 -3.22 13.54 -2.28
C SER A 44 -1.84 12.91 -2.39
N LEU A 45 -0.81 13.54 -1.82
CA LEU A 45 0.50 12.89 -1.70
C LEU A 45 0.44 11.55 -0.94
N LYS A 46 -0.54 11.35 -0.05
CA LYS A 46 -0.68 10.11 0.73
C LYS A 46 -1.15 8.93 -0.12
N THR A 47 -1.80 9.15 -1.27
CA THR A 47 -2.14 8.06 -2.19
C THR A 47 -0.91 7.52 -2.90
N ASP A 48 0.08 8.38 -3.17
CA ASP A 48 1.37 7.98 -3.72
C ASP A 48 2.21 7.24 -2.69
N VAL A 49 2.17 7.66 -1.41
CA VAL A 49 2.81 6.94 -0.30
C VAL A 49 2.29 5.51 -0.19
N PHE A 50 0.97 5.32 -0.26
CA PHE A 50 0.37 3.97 -0.25
C PHE A 50 0.91 3.12 -1.41
N SER A 51 0.88 3.67 -2.63
CA SER A 51 1.37 3.00 -3.83
C SER A 51 2.86 2.62 -3.71
N PHE A 52 3.67 3.49 -3.12
CA PHE A 52 5.08 3.24 -2.84
C PHE A 52 5.26 2.06 -1.87
N GLY A 53 4.50 2.03 -0.77
CA GLY A 53 4.52 0.92 0.18
C GLY A 53 4.25 -0.44 -0.48
N VAL A 54 3.24 -0.49 -1.36
CA VAL A 54 2.94 -1.69 -2.16
C VAL A 54 4.14 -2.08 -3.03
N VAL A 55 4.72 -1.13 -3.79
CA VAL A 55 5.88 -1.41 -4.66
C VAL A 55 7.08 -1.96 -3.88
N VAL A 56 7.34 -1.45 -2.67
CA VAL A 56 8.42 -1.98 -1.81
C VAL A 56 8.13 -3.43 -1.40
N LEU A 57 6.89 -3.74 -0.99
CA LEU A 57 6.52 -5.12 -0.65
C LEU A 57 6.61 -6.06 -1.86
N GLU A 58 6.20 -5.62 -3.05
CA GLU A 58 6.36 -6.40 -4.27
C GLU A 58 7.83 -6.63 -4.62
N THR A 59 8.69 -5.64 -4.38
CA THR A 59 10.13 -5.74 -4.61
C THR A 59 10.78 -6.74 -3.67
N ILE A 60 10.41 -6.71 -2.39
CA ILE A 60 10.93 -7.65 -1.38
C ILE A 60 10.49 -9.07 -1.68
N SER A 61 9.24 -9.25 -2.12
CA SER A 61 8.61 -10.57 -2.22
C SER A 61 8.60 -11.21 -3.59
N GLY A 62 8.79 -10.42 -4.66
CA GLY A 62 8.56 -10.87 -6.03
C GLY A 62 7.10 -11.21 -6.33
N ARG A 63 6.17 -10.94 -5.39
CA ARG A 63 4.74 -11.25 -5.50
C ARG A 63 3.96 -10.00 -5.88
N LYS A 64 2.90 -10.15 -6.68
CA LYS A 64 2.00 -9.03 -7.01
C LYS A 64 0.96 -8.82 -5.92
N ASN A 65 0.61 -7.56 -5.65
CA ASN A 65 -0.54 -7.25 -4.82
C ASN A 65 -1.84 -7.33 -5.63
N PHE A 66 -2.78 -8.18 -5.22
CA PHE A 66 -4.09 -8.30 -5.86
C PHE A 66 -5.21 -8.05 -4.85
N ILE A 67 -6.26 -7.38 -5.31
CA ILE A 67 -7.45 -7.09 -4.51
C ILE A 67 -8.40 -8.29 -4.52
N MET A 68 -8.72 -8.83 -3.34
CA MET A 68 -9.72 -9.88 -3.21
C MET A 68 -11.14 -9.29 -3.15
N GLU A 69 -11.68 -8.89 -4.31
CA GLU A 69 -12.97 -8.17 -4.41
C GLU A 69 -14.13 -8.86 -3.66
N LYS A 70 -14.21 -10.20 -3.75
CA LYS A 70 -15.26 -11.00 -3.09
C LYS A 70 -15.19 -10.97 -1.56
N GLN A 71 -14.07 -10.54 -0.99
CA GLN A 71 -13.81 -10.54 0.45
C GLN A 71 -13.78 -9.13 1.06
N ARG A 72 -14.18 -8.11 0.28
CA ARG A 72 -14.12 -6.69 0.65
C ARG A 72 -12.70 -6.24 1.03
N ASP A 73 -11.70 -6.82 0.39
CA ASP A 73 -10.32 -6.39 0.52
C ASP A 73 -10.14 -5.01 -0.08
N ILE A 74 -9.52 -4.10 0.67
CA ILE A 74 -9.28 -2.71 0.26
C ILE A 74 -7.78 -2.36 0.17
N VAL A 75 -6.91 -3.16 0.79
CA VAL A 75 -5.44 -2.94 0.79
C VAL A 75 -4.70 -3.92 -0.12
N GLY A 76 -5.29 -5.09 -0.36
CA GLY A 76 -4.70 -6.15 -1.17
C GLY A 76 -4.07 -7.28 -0.36
N TYR A 77 -4.05 -8.46 -0.96
CA TYR A 77 -3.60 -9.69 -0.33
C TYR A 77 -2.14 -9.63 0.14
N LEU A 78 -1.24 -9.04 -0.64
CA LEU A 78 0.19 -8.98 -0.28
C LEU A 78 0.43 -8.10 0.94
N VAL A 79 -0.24 -6.95 1.03
CA VAL A 79 -0.14 -6.04 2.19
C VAL A 79 -0.58 -6.77 3.45
N ARG A 80 -1.70 -7.49 3.37
CA ARG A 80 -2.22 -8.29 4.49
C ARG A 80 -1.26 -9.41 4.89
N ASP A 81 -0.81 -10.21 3.95
CA ASP A 81 0.09 -11.34 4.20
C ASP A 81 1.41 -10.86 4.82
N ALA A 82 1.98 -9.76 4.29
CA ALA A 82 3.17 -9.13 4.83
C ALA A 82 2.97 -8.61 6.27
N TRP A 83 1.80 -8.04 6.59
CA TRP A 83 1.51 -7.61 7.96
C TRP A 83 1.49 -8.77 8.95
N HIS A 84 0.85 -9.89 8.60
CA HIS A 84 0.83 -11.09 9.46
C HIS A 84 2.23 -11.68 9.64
N MET A 85 3.01 -11.77 8.55
CA MET A 85 4.40 -12.23 8.62
C MET A 85 5.27 -11.30 9.48
N TRP A 86 5.08 -9.98 9.37
CA TRP A 86 5.77 -9.02 10.22
C TRP A 86 5.39 -9.20 11.69
N LYS A 87 4.08 -9.31 11.97
CA LYS A 87 3.55 -9.47 13.33
C LYS A 87 4.01 -10.74 14.01
N ASP A 88 4.11 -11.84 13.26
CA ASP A 88 4.53 -13.16 13.75
C ASP A 88 6.05 -13.34 13.78
N GLY A 89 6.84 -12.37 13.32
CA GLY A 89 8.30 -12.51 13.21
C GLY A 89 8.72 -13.52 12.12
N ARG A 90 7.91 -13.65 11.06
CA ARG A 90 8.06 -14.61 9.96
C ARG A 90 8.46 -13.97 8.63
N LEU A 91 9.16 -12.82 8.68
CA LEU A 91 9.51 -12.05 7.49
C LEU A 91 10.35 -12.80 6.46
N GLN A 92 11.11 -13.83 6.85
CA GLN A 92 11.82 -14.68 5.90
C GLN A 92 10.89 -15.36 4.87
N GLU A 93 9.61 -15.57 5.21
CA GLU A 93 8.62 -16.15 4.29
C GLU A 93 8.10 -15.13 3.27
N LEU A 94 8.30 -13.84 3.53
CA LEU A 94 7.95 -12.76 2.62
C LEU A 94 8.98 -12.62 1.49
N VAL A 95 10.25 -12.91 1.75
CA VAL A 95 11.38 -12.59 0.85
C VAL A 95 11.36 -13.47 -0.40
N ASP A 96 11.57 -12.85 -1.56
CA ASP A 96 11.69 -13.55 -2.84
C ASP A 96 12.82 -14.59 -2.77
N PRO A 97 12.55 -15.88 -3.03
CA PRO A 97 13.58 -16.92 -3.08
C PRO A 97 14.71 -16.61 -4.08
N ALA A 98 14.46 -15.78 -5.10
CA ALA A 98 15.47 -15.35 -6.06
C ALA A 98 16.56 -14.45 -5.44
N LEU A 99 16.31 -13.86 -4.26
CA LEU A 99 17.30 -13.08 -3.51
C LEU A 99 18.34 -13.96 -2.79
N CYS A 100 18.13 -15.28 -2.69
CA CYS A 100 19.02 -16.25 -2.04
C CYS A 100 19.52 -15.73 -0.66
N ASP A 101 20.82 -15.89 -0.35
CA ASP A 101 21.46 -15.33 0.86
C ASP A 101 22.02 -13.91 0.62
N GLY A 102 21.59 -13.22 -0.44
CA GLY A 102 22.15 -11.94 -0.88
C GLY A 102 21.62 -10.71 -0.14
N TYR A 103 20.82 -10.87 0.90
CA TYR A 103 20.15 -9.78 1.60
C TYR A 103 20.52 -9.73 3.09
N GLU A 104 20.47 -8.53 3.66
CA GLU A 104 20.63 -8.32 5.08
C GLU A 104 19.25 -8.33 5.77
N SER A 105 19.05 -9.21 6.76
CA SER A 105 17.74 -9.40 7.41
C SER A 105 17.22 -8.13 8.09
N THR A 106 18.12 -7.34 8.68
CA THR A 106 17.84 -6.02 9.29
C THR A 106 17.28 -5.04 8.26
N VAL A 107 17.86 -4.98 7.06
CA VAL A 107 17.39 -4.14 5.95
C VAL A 107 16.02 -4.59 5.48
N ILE A 108 15.78 -5.90 5.31
CA ILE A 108 14.46 -6.42 4.93
C ILE A 108 13.41 -6.09 6.00
N MET A 109 13.74 -6.28 7.27
CA MET A 109 12.85 -5.95 8.38
C MET A 109 12.50 -4.47 8.39
N ARG A 110 13.51 -3.60 8.21
CA ARG A 110 13.34 -2.15 8.14
C ARG A 110 12.46 -1.74 6.97
N CYS A 111 12.81 -2.18 5.76
CA CYS A 111 12.06 -1.88 4.55
C CYS A 111 10.62 -2.39 4.64
N THR A 112 10.40 -3.59 5.20
CA THR A 112 9.05 -4.13 5.37
C THR A 112 8.24 -3.29 6.35
N GLN A 113 8.81 -2.91 7.49
CA GLN A 113 8.11 -2.06 8.46
C GLN A 113 7.74 -0.71 7.86
N VAL A 114 8.67 -0.04 7.17
CA VAL A 114 8.39 1.23 6.47
C VAL A 114 7.33 1.06 5.40
N ALA A 115 7.38 -0.02 4.62
CA ALA A 115 6.38 -0.30 3.59
C ALA A 115 4.98 -0.53 4.17
N LEU A 116 4.88 -1.23 5.30
CA LEU A 116 3.62 -1.43 6.03
C LEU A 116 3.08 -0.14 6.67
N LEU A 117 3.96 0.78 7.11
CA LEU A 117 3.55 2.12 7.54
C LEU A 117 3.05 2.95 6.35
N CYS A 118 3.67 2.81 5.17
CA CYS A 118 3.21 3.47 3.94
C CYS A 118 1.85 2.95 3.47
N ALA A 119 1.61 1.64 3.58
CA ALA A 119 0.41 0.96 3.09
C ALA A 119 -0.76 0.93 4.10
N GLN A 120 -0.79 1.86 5.07
CA GLN A 120 -1.89 1.97 6.03
C GLN A 120 -3.21 2.36 5.36
N GLU A 121 -4.31 1.84 5.90
CA GLU A 121 -5.66 2.15 5.38
C GLU A 121 -6.00 3.63 5.52
N ASP A 122 -5.80 4.20 6.70
CA ASP A 122 -6.02 5.62 6.96
C ASP A 122 -4.82 6.45 6.45
N PRO A 123 -5.02 7.43 5.54
CA PRO A 123 -3.96 8.30 5.07
C PRO A 123 -3.29 9.11 6.18
N ALA A 124 -3.95 9.34 7.32
CA ALA A 124 -3.37 10.04 8.48
C ALA A 124 -2.25 9.23 9.16
N ASP A 125 -2.30 7.90 9.07
CA ASP A 125 -1.30 7.01 9.68
C ASP A 125 -0.07 6.80 8.79
N ARG A 126 -0.15 7.21 7.53
CA ARG A 126 0.97 7.08 6.58
C ARG A 126 2.03 8.16 6.85
N PRO A 127 3.33 7.83 6.78
CA PRO A 127 4.40 8.83 6.83
C PRO A 127 4.34 9.78 5.62
N THR A 128 5.06 10.90 5.67
CA THR A 128 5.36 11.67 4.44
C THR A 128 6.50 11.01 3.67
N MET A 129 6.65 11.27 2.36
CA MET A 129 7.79 10.73 1.61
C MET A 129 9.14 11.20 2.15
N THR A 130 9.22 12.38 2.75
CA THR A 130 10.41 12.86 3.46
C THR A 130 10.72 11.99 4.67
N ASP A 131 9.71 11.64 5.46
CA ASP A 131 9.89 10.73 6.60
C ASP A 131 10.30 9.34 6.13
N VAL A 132 9.69 8.83 5.05
CA VAL A 132 10.03 7.54 4.44
C VAL A 132 11.53 7.48 4.09
N THR A 133 12.07 8.51 3.44
CA THR A 133 13.51 8.57 3.13
C THR A 133 14.35 8.54 4.41
N ALA A 134 14.01 9.37 5.40
CA ALA A 134 14.76 9.38 6.67
C ALA A 134 14.70 8.03 7.40
N MET A 135 13.54 7.38 7.42
CA MET A 135 13.31 6.07 8.05
C MET A 135 14.13 4.96 7.39
N LEU A 136 14.29 5.02 6.06
CA LEU A 136 15.09 4.05 5.30
C LEU A 136 16.60 4.29 5.43
N ASP A 137 17.03 5.55 5.50
CA ASP A 137 18.45 5.92 5.57
C ASP A 137 19.06 5.75 6.98
N SER A 138 18.24 5.67 8.03
CA SER A 138 18.71 5.61 9.41
C SER A 138 18.10 4.46 10.20
N GLU A 139 18.95 3.53 10.64
CA GLU A 139 18.59 2.45 11.57
C GLU A 139 18.24 2.97 12.97
N SER A 140 18.69 4.18 13.34
CA SER A 140 18.51 4.75 14.67
C SER A 140 17.10 5.32 14.92
N ILE A 141 16.33 5.60 13.86
CA ILE A 141 14.98 6.12 14.00
C ILE A 141 14.07 5.01 14.51
N MET A 142 13.40 5.23 15.65
CA MET A 142 12.40 4.32 16.18
C MET A 142 11.12 4.42 15.35
N LEU A 143 10.69 3.30 14.78
CA LEU A 143 9.47 3.19 14.00
C LEU A 143 8.33 2.71 14.87
N SER A 144 7.14 3.26 14.63
CA SER A 144 5.91 2.73 15.21
C SER A 144 5.55 1.38 14.58
N ASP A 145 4.75 0.61 15.32
CA ASP A 145 4.18 -0.64 14.81
C ASP A 145 3.08 -0.31 13.79
N PRO A 146 3.10 -0.94 12.59
CA PRO A 146 2.00 -0.85 11.65
C PRO A 146 0.69 -1.38 12.26
N LYS A 147 -0.40 -0.61 12.11
CA LYS A 147 -1.75 -1.05 12.47
C LYS A 147 -2.19 -2.25 11.65
N GLU A 148 -3.04 -3.07 12.25
CA GLU A 148 -3.65 -4.24 11.64
C GLU A 148 -4.60 -3.85 10.50
N PRO A 149 -4.49 -4.48 9.31
CA PRO A 149 -5.45 -4.29 8.23
C PRO A 149 -6.85 -4.82 8.61
N THR A 150 -7.89 -4.11 8.21
CA THR A 150 -9.30 -4.49 8.44
C THR A 150 -9.56 -5.92 7.99
N GLU A 151 -10.25 -6.72 8.79
CA GLU A 151 -10.52 -8.14 8.52
C GLU A 151 -11.27 -8.40 7.20
N LEU A 152 -10.93 -9.51 6.54
CA LEU A 152 -11.62 -9.96 5.34
C LEU A 152 -12.98 -10.56 5.69
N THR A 153 -14.04 -10.09 5.04
CA THR A 153 -15.37 -10.67 5.22
C THR A 153 -15.57 -11.80 4.20
N HIS A 154 -15.67 -13.04 4.68
CA HIS A 154 -16.12 -14.15 3.85
C HIS A 154 -17.59 -13.92 3.51
N GLY A 155 -17.95 -13.94 2.22
CA GLY A 155 -19.26 -13.49 1.70
C GLY A 155 -20.51 -14.16 2.30
N GLY A 156 -20.86 -13.76 3.53
CA GLY A 156 -22.08 -14.09 4.24
C GLY A 156 -22.72 -12.82 4.77
N ALA A 157 -23.94 -12.55 4.30
CA ALA A 157 -24.90 -11.50 4.65
C ALA A 157 -24.38 -10.03 4.79
N PRO A 158 -25.08 -9.03 4.22
CA PRO A 158 -24.66 -7.65 4.36
C PRO A 158 -24.84 -7.19 5.81
N VAL A 159 -23.74 -6.88 6.50
CA VAL A 159 -23.79 -5.88 7.58
C VAL A 159 -24.15 -4.56 6.91
N LEU A 160 -25.39 -4.12 7.12
CA LEU A 160 -25.89 -2.83 6.67
C LEU A 160 -25.22 -1.73 7.50
N THR A 161 -24.01 -1.35 7.13
CA THR A 161 -23.45 -0.05 7.47
C THR A 161 -23.32 0.73 6.18
N GLY A 162 -24.30 1.62 5.97
CA GLY A 162 -24.55 2.27 4.69
C GLY A 162 -23.41 3.15 4.23
N HIS A 163 -22.62 2.68 3.27
CA HIS A 163 -21.83 3.51 2.37
C HIS A 163 -22.01 2.97 0.95
N ARG A 164 -22.43 3.86 0.05
CA ARG A 164 -22.75 3.53 -1.35
C ARG A 164 -21.48 3.09 -2.09
N HIS A 165 -21.41 1.81 -2.48
CA HIS A 165 -20.40 1.29 -3.39
C HIS A 165 -20.58 1.88 -4.80
N ILE A 166 -19.51 2.45 -5.36
CA ILE A 166 -19.38 2.66 -6.81
C ILE A 166 -18.66 1.43 -7.35
N LEU A 167 -19.37 0.64 -8.15
CA LEU A 167 -18.79 -0.40 -8.99
C LEU A 167 -17.87 0.26 -10.02
N VAL A 168 -16.57 -0.01 -9.94
CA VAL A 168 -15.65 0.27 -11.04
C VAL A 168 -15.89 -0.81 -12.09
N THR A 169 -16.82 -0.56 -13.01
CA THR A 169 -17.05 -1.43 -14.16
C THR A 169 -15.83 -1.37 -15.08
N GLN A 170 -15.10 -2.48 -15.18
CA GLN A 170 -14.11 -2.69 -16.23
C GLN A 170 -14.79 -2.56 -17.60
N ALA A 171 -14.47 -1.50 -18.34
CA ALA A 171 -14.72 -1.45 -19.79
C ALA A 171 -13.65 -2.32 -20.47
N ARG A 172 -14.03 -3.56 -20.82
CA ARG A 172 -13.28 -4.37 -21.79
C ARG A 172 -13.49 -3.77 -23.18
N ARG A 173 -12.39 -3.64 -23.94
CA ARG A 173 -12.41 -3.44 -25.39
C ARG A 173 -12.92 -4.67 -26.11
#